data_AF-A0A6I4T5N7-F1
#
_entry.id   AF-A0A6I4T5N7-F1
#
_cell.length_a   1.000
_cell.length_b   1.000
_cell.length_c   1.000
_cell.angle_alpha   90.00
_cell.angle_beta   90.00
_cell.angle_gamma   90.00
#
_symmetry.space_group_name_H-M   'P 1'
#
loop_
_entity.id
_entity.type
_entity.pdbx_description
1 polymer ?
#
loop_
_entity_poly.entity_id
_entity_poly.type
_entity_poly.pdbx_seq_one_letter_code
_entity_poly.pdbx_strand_id
1 'polypeptide(L)'
;MNMRNIMTAGVMALALAACSGGSDSGEAPAGGPPEGQGGPPPMPQPITMAQRPNATGGEKLYVEKCIMCHGPNGMGTGLLGRRMDVALLEERTDLTVDYVTQAARMGIGNMPAIPRGEVSDDQMKQIAQYLASHNADAEQAADGEGASE
;
A
#
# COMPACT_ATOMS: atom_id res chain seq x y z
N MET A 1 -46.69 2.99 62.59
CA MET A 1 -45.49 2.14 62.38
C MET A 1 -44.57 2.88 61.43
N ASN A 2 -43.59 3.64 61.91
CA ASN A 2 -42.27 3.19 62.42
C ASN A 2 -41.41 2.70 61.24
N MET A 3 -40.18 3.16 60.99
CA MET A 3 -39.28 4.02 61.75
C MET A 3 -38.21 4.56 60.78
N ARG A 4 -37.72 5.76 61.08
CA ARG A 4 -36.52 6.41 60.54
C ARG A 4 -35.29 5.50 60.64
N ASN A 5 -34.43 5.50 59.62
CA ASN A 5 -33.01 5.15 59.78
C ASN A 5 -32.14 6.39 59.60
N ILE A 6 -31.19 6.49 60.52
CA ILE A 6 -30.48 7.68 60.97
C ILE A 6 -29.05 7.70 60.39
N MET A 7 -28.62 8.93 60.09
CA MET A 7 -27.26 9.48 59.98
C MET A 7 -26.04 8.60 60.33
N THR A 8 -25.05 8.66 59.44
CA THR A 8 -23.62 8.86 59.76
C THR A 8 -23.09 9.88 58.71
N ALA A 9 -22.85 11.15 59.08
CA ALA A 9 -21.53 11.73 59.37
C ALA A 9 -20.41 11.13 58.48
N GLY A 10 -19.81 11.80 57.50
CA GLY A 10 -19.42 13.19 57.41
C GLY A 10 -18.00 13.38 57.91
N VAL A 11 -16.98 13.18 57.07
CA VAL A 11 -15.70 13.90 57.13
C VAL A 11 -15.14 14.09 55.71
N MET A 12 -14.90 15.36 55.45
CA MET A 12 -14.31 16.01 54.29
C MET A 12 -12.78 15.83 54.33
N ALA A 13 -12.17 15.44 53.22
CA ALA A 13 -10.74 15.65 52.99
C ALA A 13 -10.57 16.31 51.63
N LEU A 14 -10.29 17.62 51.69
CA LEU A 14 -9.78 18.44 50.60
C LEU A 14 -8.40 17.92 50.18
N ALA A 15 -8.18 17.79 48.88
CA ALA A 15 -6.88 18.03 48.28
C ALA A 15 -7.08 18.76 46.95
N LEU A 16 -6.68 20.03 46.92
CA LEU A 16 -6.58 20.82 45.70
C LEU A 16 -5.42 20.29 44.86
N ALA A 17 -5.65 20.10 43.57
CA ALA A 17 -4.63 20.25 42.54
C ALA A 17 -5.30 20.79 41.27
N ALA A 18 -5.15 22.09 41.07
CA ALA A 18 -5.40 22.73 39.79
C ALA A 18 -4.26 22.39 38.84
N CYS A 19 -4.58 21.99 37.61
CA CYS A 19 -3.78 22.22 36.41
C CYS A 19 -4.69 22.16 35.18
N SER A 20 -4.78 23.32 34.54
CA SER A 20 -4.98 23.64 33.12
C SER A 20 -5.39 22.53 32.14
N GLY A 21 -6.34 22.91 31.28
CA GLY A 21 -6.86 22.09 30.20
C GLY A 21 -5.83 21.55 29.21
N GLY A 22 -6.28 20.49 28.54
CA GLY A 22 -5.64 19.88 27.38
C GLY A 22 -6.63 18.88 26.82
N SER A 23 -7.36 19.28 25.79
CA SER A 23 -8.02 18.34 24.89
C SER A 23 -6.93 17.56 24.17
N ASP A 24 -6.58 16.38 24.68
CA ASP A 24 -5.77 15.43 23.93
C ASP A 24 -6.68 14.33 23.39
N SER A 25 -7.00 14.47 22.11
CA SER A 25 -7.48 13.36 21.29
C SER A 25 -6.27 12.47 21.05
N GLY A 26 -5.97 11.59 22.01
CA GLY A 26 -4.82 10.69 21.97
C GLY A 26 -5.27 9.24 22.11
N GLU A 27 -5.16 8.51 21.00
CA GLU A 27 -4.88 7.07 20.92
C GLU A 27 -5.74 6.13 21.79
N ALA A 28 -6.75 5.51 21.17
CA ALA A 28 -7.25 4.24 21.66
C ALA A 28 -6.11 3.20 21.56
N PRO A 29 -5.72 2.51 22.66
CA PRO A 29 -4.79 1.40 22.53
C PRO A 29 -5.50 0.31 21.71
N ALA A 30 -4.98 0.06 20.51
CA ALA A 30 -5.31 -1.12 19.72
C ALA A 30 -4.78 -2.36 20.45
N GLY A 31 -5.50 -2.79 21.48
CA GLY A 31 -5.36 -4.11 22.06
C GLY A 31 -5.92 -5.13 21.08
N GLY A 32 -5.06 -5.69 20.23
CA GLY A 32 -5.38 -6.87 19.44
C GLY A 32 -5.68 -8.08 20.33
N PRO A 33 -6.49 -9.05 19.85
CA PRO A 33 -6.78 -10.27 20.60
C PRO A 33 -5.51 -11.11 20.81
N PRO A 34 -5.44 -11.94 21.87
CA PRO A 34 -4.25 -12.69 22.22
C PRO A 34 -3.83 -13.66 21.10
N GLU A 35 -2.56 -13.58 20.70
CA GLU A 35 -1.93 -14.45 19.70
C GLU A 35 -1.93 -15.89 20.21
N GLY A 36 -2.69 -16.74 19.53
CA GLY A 36 -2.86 -18.13 19.93
C GLY A 36 -3.98 -18.80 19.15
N GLN A 37 -3.80 -18.89 17.83
CA GLN A 37 -4.48 -19.77 16.85
C GLN A 37 -4.04 -19.25 15.47
N GLY A 38 -3.25 -20.03 14.74
CA GLY A 38 -2.68 -19.62 13.46
C GLY A 38 -3.75 -19.37 12.41
N GLY A 39 -4.17 -18.10 12.29
CA GLY A 39 -5.02 -17.64 11.21
C GLY A 39 -4.29 -17.72 9.86
N PRO A 40 -5.01 -17.50 8.75
CA PRO A 40 -4.39 -17.32 7.44
C PRO A 40 -3.24 -16.30 7.53
N PRO A 41 -2.16 -16.46 6.75
CA PRO A 41 -1.06 -15.51 6.76
C PRO A 41 -1.58 -14.09 6.51
N PRO A 42 -0.97 -13.06 7.11
CA PRO A 42 -1.39 -11.70 6.89
C PRO A 42 -1.32 -11.37 5.39
N MET A 43 -2.36 -10.70 4.89
CA MET A 43 -2.37 -10.21 3.52
C MET A 43 -1.18 -9.28 3.29
N PRO A 44 -0.56 -9.29 2.09
CA PRO A 44 0.49 -8.34 1.76
C PRO A 44 0.02 -6.90 1.97
N GLN A 45 0.87 -6.06 2.58
CA GLN A 45 0.54 -4.65 2.78
C GLN A 45 0.61 -3.89 1.44
N PRO A 46 -0.19 -2.84 1.23
CA PRO A 46 -0.04 -1.96 0.08
C PRO A 46 1.38 -1.38 0.01
N ILE A 47 1.91 -1.27 -1.20
CA ILE A 47 3.18 -0.59 -1.43
C ILE A 47 2.92 0.91 -1.58
N THR A 48 3.68 1.70 -0.85
CA THR A 48 3.59 3.16 -0.80
C THR A 48 4.97 3.79 -0.91
N MET A 49 5.02 5.10 -1.16
CA MET A 49 6.28 5.84 -1.20
C MET A 49 7.08 5.77 0.11
N ALA A 50 6.42 5.54 1.26
CA ALA A 50 7.13 5.37 2.54
C ALA A 50 8.03 4.12 2.56
N GLN A 51 7.66 3.07 1.83
CA GLN A 51 8.47 1.86 1.67
C GLN A 51 9.54 2.01 0.58
N ARG A 52 9.45 3.04 -0.27
CA ARG A 52 10.40 3.31 -1.37
C ARG A 52 10.94 4.74 -1.33
N PRO A 53 11.67 5.12 -0.28
CA PRO A 53 12.14 6.50 -0.09
C PRO A 53 13.10 6.99 -1.18
N ASN A 54 13.75 6.06 -1.89
CA ASN A 54 14.70 6.36 -2.96
C ASN A 54 14.09 6.27 -4.36
N ALA A 55 12.80 5.93 -4.49
CA ALA A 55 12.15 5.85 -5.79
C ALA A 55 12.12 7.22 -6.46
N THR A 56 12.56 7.27 -7.71
CA THR A 56 12.59 8.48 -8.53
C THR A 56 12.08 8.18 -9.94
N GLY A 57 11.86 9.22 -10.74
CA GLY A 57 11.43 9.07 -12.15
C GLY A 57 10.20 8.19 -12.32
N GLY A 58 10.30 7.21 -13.24
CA GLY A 58 9.23 6.28 -13.59
C GLY A 58 8.76 5.39 -12.43
N GLU A 59 9.68 4.94 -11.57
CA GLU A 59 9.32 4.12 -10.40
C GLU A 59 8.42 4.92 -9.44
N LYS A 60 8.84 6.14 -9.08
CA LYS A 60 8.05 7.01 -8.22
C LYS A 60 6.65 7.25 -8.80
N LEU A 61 6.58 7.55 -10.10
CA LEU A 61 5.31 7.77 -10.79
C LEU A 61 4.43 6.50 -10.79
N TYR A 62 5.02 5.32 -10.97
CA TYR A 62 4.31 4.05 -10.90
C TYR A 62 3.72 3.81 -9.50
N VAL A 63 4.51 4.03 -8.45
CA VAL A 63 4.05 3.91 -7.05
C VAL A 63 2.93 4.91 -6.75
N GLU A 64 3.01 6.14 -7.25
CA GLU A 64 1.99 7.17 -6.98
C GLU A 64 0.69 6.99 -7.78
N LYS A 65 0.75 6.40 -8.98
CA LYS A 65 -0.36 6.43 -9.95
C LYS A 65 -0.92 5.06 -10.31
N CYS A 66 -0.12 4.00 -10.22
CA CYS A 66 -0.48 2.71 -10.78
C CYS A 66 -0.56 1.61 -9.72
N ILE A 67 0.27 1.67 -8.69
CA ILE A 67 0.45 0.57 -7.72
C ILE A 67 -0.80 0.30 -6.88
N MET A 68 -1.69 1.28 -6.72
CA MET A 68 -2.97 1.06 -6.03
C MET A 68 -3.82 -0.03 -6.70
N CYS A 69 -3.69 -0.18 -8.03
CA CYS A 69 -4.40 -1.19 -8.81
C CYS A 69 -3.48 -2.35 -9.24
N HIS A 70 -2.19 -2.07 -9.47
CA HIS A 70 -1.21 -3.03 -10.01
C HIS A 70 -0.16 -3.52 -9.00
N GLY A 71 -0.26 -3.08 -7.74
CA GLY A 71 0.55 -3.58 -6.64
C GLY A 71 -0.04 -4.85 -6.01
N PRO A 72 0.57 -5.34 -4.92
CA PRO A 72 0.06 -6.48 -4.16
C PRO A 72 -1.39 -6.25 -3.75
N ASN A 73 -2.26 -7.24 -3.99
CA ASN A 73 -3.70 -7.19 -3.73
C ASN A 73 -4.50 -6.14 -4.52
N GLY A 74 -3.86 -5.44 -5.45
CA GLY A 74 -4.56 -4.52 -6.36
C GLY A 74 -5.55 -5.27 -7.27
N MET A 75 -6.68 -4.64 -7.57
CA MET A 75 -7.70 -5.25 -8.44
C MET A 75 -7.14 -5.62 -9.82
N GLY A 76 -6.27 -4.78 -10.38
CA GLY A 76 -5.59 -5.03 -11.66
C GLY A 76 -4.71 -6.28 -11.58
N THR A 77 -3.91 -6.41 -10.52
CA THR A 77 -3.09 -7.60 -10.24
C THR A 77 -3.95 -8.86 -10.12
N GLY A 78 -5.04 -8.81 -9.35
CA GLY A 78 -5.94 -9.96 -9.21
C GLY A 78 -6.69 -10.35 -10.49
N LEU A 79 -6.91 -9.40 -11.41
CA LEU A 79 -7.44 -9.69 -12.74
C LEU A 79 -6.39 -10.27 -13.68
N LEU A 80 -5.14 -9.78 -13.61
CA LEU A 80 -4.02 -10.31 -14.39
C LEU A 80 -3.66 -11.73 -13.98
N GLY A 81 -3.61 -12.03 -12.67
CA GLY A 81 -3.30 -13.38 -12.17
C GLY A 81 -4.32 -14.46 -12.51
N ARG A 82 -5.48 -14.09 -13.08
CA ARG A 82 -6.45 -15.05 -13.66
C ARG A 82 -6.19 -15.36 -15.13
N ARG A 83 -5.28 -14.64 -15.77
CA ARG A 83 -5.07 -14.65 -17.23
C ARG A 83 -3.61 -14.84 -17.63
N MET A 84 -2.69 -14.58 -16.71
CA MET A 84 -1.25 -14.51 -16.93
C MET A 84 -0.54 -15.26 -15.80
N ASP A 85 0.62 -15.84 -16.11
CA ASP A 85 1.45 -16.53 -15.11
C ASP A 85 2.08 -15.55 -14.11
N VAL A 86 2.48 -14.36 -14.60
CA VAL A 86 3.01 -13.28 -13.77
C VAL A 86 2.03 -12.10 -13.78
N ALA A 87 1.56 -11.74 -12.58
CA ALA A 87 0.49 -10.75 -12.41
C ALA A 87 1.00 -9.35 -12.02
N LEU A 88 2.08 -9.29 -11.26
CA LEU A 88 2.71 -8.04 -10.84
C LEU A 88 3.51 -7.47 -12.01
N LEU A 89 3.22 -6.21 -12.38
CA LEU A 89 3.85 -5.61 -13.57
C LEU A 89 5.36 -5.43 -13.40
N GLU A 90 5.83 -5.17 -12.18
CA GLU A 90 7.26 -5.02 -11.88
C GLU A 90 8.04 -6.36 -11.89
N GLU A 91 7.33 -7.49 -11.94
CA GLU A 91 7.93 -8.84 -12.05
C GLU A 91 7.90 -9.36 -13.50
N ARG A 92 7.33 -8.59 -14.43
CA ARG A 92 7.19 -8.97 -15.83
C ARG A 92 8.43 -8.59 -16.63
N THR A 93 8.80 -9.45 -17.57
CA THR A 93 10.00 -9.30 -18.42
C THR A 93 9.66 -9.29 -19.91
N ASP A 94 8.39 -9.06 -20.24
CA ASP A 94 7.85 -9.01 -21.61
C ASP A 94 7.10 -7.68 -21.89
N LEU A 95 7.27 -6.66 -21.04
CA LEU A 95 6.59 -5.39 -21.18
C LEU A 95 7.39 -4.44 -22.07
N THR A 96 6.77 -3.91 -23.13
CA THR A 96 7.40 -2.87 -23.97
C THR A 96 6.84 -1.50 -23.65
N VAL A 97 7.63 -0.45 -23.91
CA VAL A 97 7.20 0.94 -23.71
C VAL A 97 5.90 1.23 -24.48
N ASP A 98 5.82 0.78 -25.73
CA ASP A 98 4.65 0.99 -26.58
C ASP A 98 3.44 0.23 -26.07
N TYR A 99 3.61 -1.01 -25.59
CA TYR A 99 2.52 -1.80 -25.05
C TYR A 99 1.95 -1.17 -23.77
N VAL A 100 2.82 -0.82 -22.81
CA VAL A 100 2.39 -0.17 -21.56
C VAL A 100 1.69 1.16 -21.85
N THR A 101 2.25 1.97 -22.76
CA THR A 101 1.66 3.26 -23.13
C THR A 101 0.28 3.08 -23.76
N GLN A 102 0.14 2.17 -24.73
CA GLN A 102 -1.15 1.91 -25.38
C GLN A 102 -2.18 1.33 -24.41
N ALA A 103 -1.78 0.36 -23.59
CA ALA A 103 -2.62 -0.23 -22.56
C ALA A 103 -3.17 0.83 -21.60
N ALA A 104 -2.30 1.72 -21.11
CA ALA A 104 -2.70 2.77 -20.19
C ALA A 104 -3.56 3.85 -20.87
N ARG A 105 -3.28 4.21 -22.12
CA ARG A 105 -4.03 5.27 -22.83
C ARG A 105 -5.40 4.81 -23.32
N MET A 106 -5.53 3.56 -23.71
CA MET A 106 -6.77 3.02 -24.28
C MET A 106 -7.60 2.26 -23.23
N GLY A 107 -6.98 1.82 -22.13
CA GLY A 107 -7.57 0.86 -21.22
C GLY A 107 -7.59 -0.56 -21.79
N ILE A 108 -7.70 -1.56 -20.91
CA ILE A 108 -7.82 -2.98 -21.29
C ILE A 108 -8.82 -3.68 -20.37
N GLY A 109 -9.97 -4.05 -20.93
CA GLY A 109 -11.04 -4.72 -20.17
C GLY A 109 -11.52 -3.86 -19.00
N ASN A 110 -11.21 -4.28 -17.77
CA ASN A 110 -11.58 -3.53 -16.56
C ASN A 110 -10.57 -2.44 -16.17
N MET A 111 -9.42 -2.36 -16.85
CA MET A 111 -8.49 -1.25 -16.67
C MET A 111 -9.03 -0.04 -17.45
N PRO A 112 -9.40 1.06 -16.78
CA PRO A 112 -9.87 2.26 -17.46
C PRO A 112 -8.75 2.94 -18.24
N ALA A 113 -9.11 3.74 -19.23
CA ALA A 113 -8.17 4.62 -19.92
C ALA A 113 -7.68 5.73 -18.98
N ILE A 114 -6.36 5.95 -18.94
CA ILE A 114 -5.71 6.98 -18.11
C ILE A 114 -5.57 8.27 -18.92
N PRO A 115 -6.32 9.34 -18.58
CA PRO A 115 -6.32 10.58 -19.34
C PRO A 115 -5.01 11.35 -19.18
N ARG A 116 -4.68 12.17 -20.18
CA ARG A 116 -3.50 13.05 -20.19
C ARG A 116 -3.46 14.04 -19.01
N GLY A 117 -4.63 14.41 -18.49
CA GLY A 117 -4.75 15.32 -17.34
C GLY A 117 -4.37 14.68 -16.01
N GLU A 118 -4.38 13.35 -15.92
CA GLU A 118 -3.98 12.62 -14.70
C GLU A 118 -2.52 12.17 -14.78
N VAL A 119 -2.11 11.66 -15.95
CA VAL A 119 -0.73 11.26 -16.26
C VAL A 119 -0.36 11.84 -17.61
N SER A 120 0.58 12.79 -17.65
CA SER A 120 1.06 13.42 -18.89
C SER A 120 1.78 12.41 -19.79
N ASP A 121 2.09 12.78 -21.03
CA ASP A 121 2.86 11.88 -21.91
C ASP A 121 4.27 11.62 -21.42
N ASP A 122 4.94 12.63 -20.89
CA ASP A 122 6.28 12.48 -20.34
C ASP A 122 6.27 11.58 -19.11
N GLN A 123 5.24 11.70 -18.26
CA GLN A 123 5.07 10.81 -17.11
C GLN A 123 4.75 9.39 -17.55
N MET A 124 3.85 9.21 -18.52
CA MET A 124 3.50 7.89 -19.06
C MET A 124 4.71 7.21 -19.68
N LYS A 125 5.53 7.95 -20.43
CA LYS A 125 6.78 7.45 -21.01
C LYS A 125 7.75 6.99 -19.92
N GLN A 126 7.92 7.77 -18.85
CA GLN A 126 8.79 7.39 -17.73
C GLN A 126 8.30 6.11 -17.03
N ILE A 127 6.99 5.99 -16.77
CA ILE A 127 6.39 4.79 -16.18
C ILE A 127 6.61 3.58 -17.11
N ALA A 128 6.35 3.74 -18.40
CA ALA A 128 6.49 2.68 -19.39
C ALA A 128 7.94 2.23 -19.56
N GLN A 129 8.90 3.16 -19.52
CA GLN A 129 10.34 2.85 -19.52
C GLN A 129 10.77 2.10 -18.27
N TYR A 130 10.26 2.51 -17.11
CA TYR A 130 10.53 1.80 -15.85
C TYR A 130 10.03 0.35 -15.90
N LEU A 131 8.79 0.11 -16.31
CA LEU A 131 8.27 -1.25 -16.40
C LEU A 131 8.97 -2.09 -17.47
N ALA A 132 9.43 -1.48 -18.57
CA ALA A 132 10.15 -2.19 -19.61
C ALA A 132 11.62 -2.48 -19.27
N SER A 133 12.22 -1.78 -18.29
CA SER A 133 13.64 -2.01 -17.95
C SER A 133 13.88 -3.39 -17.35
N HIS A 134 12.87 -3.98 -16.71
CA HIS A 134 12.93 -5.33 -16.14
C HIS A 134 13.20 -6.42 -17.19
N ASN A 135 12.88 -6.20 -18.47
CA ASN A 135 13.23 -7.13 -19.54
C ASN A 135 14.76 -7.24 -19.68
N ALA A 136 15.45 -6.09 -19.62
CA ALA A 136 16.90 -6.05 -19.74
C ALA A 136 17.56 -6.69 -18.51
N ASP A 137 17.04 -6.41 -17.32
CA ASP A 137 17.54 -6.99 -16.06
C ASP A 137 17.46 -8.54 -16.10
N ALA A 138 16.40 -9.09 -16.70
CA ALA A 138 16.23 -10.52 -16.86
C ALA A 138 17.20 -11.13 -17.87
N GLU A 139 17.51 -10.44 -18.97
CA GLU A 139 18.53 -10.86 -19.95
C GLU A 139 19.91 -10.92 -19.28
N GLN A 140 20.24 -9.90 -18.47
CA GLN A 140 21.52 -9.83 -17.76
C GLN A 140 21.67 -10.91 -16.68
N ALA A 141 20.57 -11.28 -16.01
CA ALA A 141 20.56 -12.40 -15.07
C ALA A 141 20.79 -13.74 -15.79
N ALA A 142 20.18 -13.95 -16.97
CA ALA A 142 20.36 -15.18 -17.75
C ALA A 142 21.80 -15.39 -18.25
N ASP A 143 22.50 -14.31 -18.60
CA ASP A 143 23.89 -14.37 -19.09
C ASP A 143 24.91 -14.59 -17.95
N GLY A 144 24.59 -14.18 -16.71
CA GLY A 144 25.47 -14.29 -15.54
C GLY A 144 25.61 -15.69 -14.96
N GLU A 145 24.60 -16.55 -15.12
CA GLU A 145 24.59 -17.92 -14.59
C GLU A 145 25.47 -18.91 -15.39
N GLY A 146 26.04 -18.49 -16.52
CA GLY A 146 26.93 -19.30 -17.37
C GLY A 146 28.44 -19.12 -17.12
N ALA A 147 28.84 -18.30 -16.13
CA ALA A 147 30.24 -17.94 -15.89
C ALA A 147 30.78 -18.49 -14.56
N SER A 148 30.73 -19.82 -14.38
CA SER A 148 31.52 -20.49 -13.34
C SER A 148 31.83 -21.95 -13.72
N GLU A 149 32.93 -22.12 -14.47
CA GLU A 149 33.61 -23.39 -14.70
C GLU A 149 35.10 -23.25 -14.34
#